data_AF-A0A1M3CQ48-F1
#
_entry.id   AF-A0A1M3CQ48-F1
#
_cell.length_a   1.000
_cell.length_b   1.000
_cell.length_c   1.000
_cell.angle_alpha   90.00
_cell.angle_beta   90.00
_cell.angle_gamma   90.00
#
_symmetry.space_group_name_H-M   'P 1'
#
loop_
_entity.id
_entity.type
_entity.pdbx_description
1 polymer ?
#
loop_
_entity_poly.entity_id
_entity_poly.type
_entity_poly.pdbx_seq_one_letter_code
_entity_poly.pdbx_strand_id
1 'polypeptide(L)'
;MLNLKNGINWGPALFLIVYQLALMVALPFYFYYQGISLSMSIVSFVLLYLTGLSITGGYHRFYSHRSYKANPIVEWFLLFFGAMAGQGSALRWSFDHRIHHAHVDTDQDPYSIRKGFWYAHFLWILEKPRKIESRVVPDLMANSWVIFQDKYYSLLFFGTNVLAFLLVGWLLNDYTGALMLAVGLRLFCLHHFTWFINSLAHTWGDQPFSQEHSAVNNYIISLLTFGEGYHNYHHTYANDYRNGVYWYQFDPTKWLIWTLSRFGLASNLRRMDSFTIKKRMIVEHKNLLMNCLLQSWQDKRNEWEPMIHELSENLTAKLSDFSTLKQRYHEMKLQCSETSLLKDLKKEMKDLKKSLRQDWNRWSHLSRMILQQPRTA
;
A
#
# COMPACT_ATOMS: atom_id res chain seq x y z
N MET A 1 0.51 -15.93 -27.51
CA MET A 1 -0.78 -16.44 -26.99
C MET A 1 -0.77 -16.30 -25.47
N LEU A 2 -1.83 -15.75 -24.88
CA LEU A 2 -2.03 -15.70 -23.43
C LEU A 2 -2.15 -17.14 -22.90
N ASN A 3 -1.10 -17.65 -22.27
CA ASN A 3 -1.12 -19.00 -21.67
C ASN A 3 -1.73 -18.93 -20.27
N LEU A 4 -3.07 -18.78 -20.22
CA LEU A 4 -3.84 -18.74 -18.99
C LEU A 4 -3.97 -20.15 -18.43
N LYS A 5 -3.13 -20.50 -17.44
CA LYS A 5 -3.00 -21.87 -16.90
C LYS A 5 -4.33 -22.51 -16.47
N ASN A 6 -5.28 -21.71 -15.98
CA ASN A 6 -6.54 -22.19 -15.42
C ASN A 6 -7.77 -21.99 -16.32
N GLY A 7 -7.56 -21.54 -17.58
CA GLY A 7 -8.65 -21.17 -18.49
C GLY A 7 -9.34 -19.85 -18.12
N ILE A 8 -10.28 -19.42 -18.96
CA ILE A 8 -10.90 -18.09 -18.86
C ILE A 8 -12.15 -18.12 -17.96
N ASN A 9 -12.30 -17.09 -17.12
CA ASN A 9 -13.52 -16.78 -16.38
C ASN A 9 -14.42 -15.85 -17.20
N TRP A 10 -15.23 -16.42 -18.09
CA TRP A 10 -15.97 -15.68 -19.12
C TRP A 10 -16.90 -14.59 -18.58
N GLY A 11 -17.52 -14.77 -17.41
CA GLY A 11 -18.45 -13.78 -16.85
C GLY A 11 -17.77 -12.44 -16.52
N PRO A 12 -16.84 -12.41 -15.56
CA PRO A 12 -16.04 -11.22 -15.27
C PRO A 12 -15.22 -10.73 -16.46
N ALA A 13 -14.65 -11.64 -17.28
CA ALA A 13 -13.90 -11.25 -18.46
C ALA A 13 -14.75 -10.44 -19.45
N LEU A 14 -15.94 -10.95 -19.79
CA LEU A 14 -16.85 -10.26 -20.70
C LEU A 14 -17.30 -8.92 -20.11
N PHE A 15 -17.67 -8.90 -18.82
CA PHE A 15 -18.03 -7.66 -18.15
C PHE A 15 -16.92 -6.62 -18.26
N LEU A 16 -15.70 -6.97 -17.84
CA LEU A 16 -14.55 -6.05 -17.81
C LEU A 16 -14.21 -5.52 -19.20
N ILE A 17 -14.19 -6.38 -20.21
CA ILE A 17 -13.89 -5.98 -21.59
C ILE A 17 -14.99 -5.07 -22.14
N VAL A 18 -16.26 -5.46 -21.99
CA VAL A 18 -17.39 -4.73 -22.58
C VAL A 18 -17.53 -3.34 -21.96
N TYR A 19 -17.52 -3.22 -20.62
CA TYR A 19 -17.74 -1.91 -19.99
C TYR A 19 -16.57 -0.95 -20.30
N GLN A 20 -15.32 -1.43 -20.33
CA GLN A 20 -14.17 -0.58 -20.64
C GLN A 20 -14.21 -0.09 -22.09
N LEU A 21 -14.46 -0.99 -23.05
CA LEU A 21 -14.56 -0.60 -24.46
C LEU A 21 -15.74 0.36 -24.68
N ALA A 22 -16.88 0.10 -24.03
CA ALA A 22 -18.03 1.00 -24.09
C ALA A 22 -17.68 2.40 -23.57
N LEU A 23 -16.98 2.52 -22.45
CA LEU A 23 -16.56 3.82 -21.90
C LEU A 23 -15.48 4.50 -22.75
N MET A 24 -14.52 3.75 -23.30
CA MET A 24 -13.49 4.31 -24.19
C MET A 24 -14.11 4.99 -25.41
N VAL A 25 -15.22 4.45 -25.92
CA VAL A 25 -15.97 5.06 -27.03
C VAL A 25 -16.90 6.16 -26.52
N ALA A 26 -17.68 5.92 -25.47
CA ALA A 26 -18.75 6.82 -25.04
C ALA A 26 -18.27 8.10 -24.34
N LEU A 27 -17.15 8.06 -23.59
CA LEU A 27 -16.66 9.23 -22.85
C LEU A 27 -16.25 10.40 -23.75
N PRO A 28 -15.48 10.20 -24.85
CA PRO A 28 -15.19 11.27 -25.80
C PRO A 28 -16.45 11.96 -26.34
N PHE A 29 -17.47 11.19 -26.74
CA PHE A 29 -18.74 11.76 -27.20
C PHE A 29 -19.48 12.50 -26.07
N TYR A 30 -19.54 11.92 -24.87
CA TYR A 30 -20.16 12.58 -23.72
C TYR A 30 -19.51 13.95 -23.43
N PHE A 31 -18.18 14.01 -23.36
CA PHE A 31 -17.47 15.27 -23.10
C PHE A 31 -17.62 16.28 -24.23
N TYR A 32 -17.72 15.83 -25.49
CA TYR A 32 -17.95 16.70 -26.63
C TYR A 32 -19.34 17.37 -26.59
N TYR A 33 -20.39 16.62 -26.22
CA TYR A 33 -21.77 17.12 -26.27
C TYR A 33 -22.28 17.76 -24.97
N GLN A 34 -21.88 17.24 -23.80
CA GLN A 34 -22.43 17.67 -22.50
C GLN A 34 -21.46 18.56 -21.70
N GLY A 35 -20.18 18.58 -22.05
CA GLY A 35 -19.15 19.29 -21.27
C GLY A 35 -18.90 18.67 -19.89
N ILE A 36 -18.19 19.40 -19.02
CA ILE A 36 -17.82 18.93 -17.68
C ILE A 36 -18.62 19.70 -16.63
N SER A 37 -19.57 19.03 -15.98
CA SER A 37 -20.28 19.58 -14.82
C SER A 37 -19.40 19.50 -13.56
N LEU A 38 -19.20 20.63 -12.89
CA LEU A 38 -18.40 20.71 -11.66
C LEU A 38 -19.04 19.90 -10.52
N SER A 39 -20.36 20.00 -10.34
CA SER A 39 -21.08 19.28 -9.28
C SER A 39 -21.01 17.76 -9.50
N MET A 40 -21.22 17.30 -10.74
CA MET A 40 -21.09 15.89 -11.09
C MET A 40 -19.66 15.38 -10.89
N SER A 41 -18.67 16.19 -11.25
CA SER A 41 -17.25 15.86 -11.06
C SER A 41 -16.89 15.71 -9.58
N ILE A 42 -17.38 16.61 -8.72
CA ILE A 42 -17.15 16.56 -7.26
C ILE A 42 -17.79 15.29 -6.67
N VAL A 43 -19.06 15.01 -6.99
CA VAL A 43 -19.75 13.81 -6.47
C VAL A 43 -19.07 12.52 -6.95
N SER A 44 -18.68 12.47 -8.22
CA SER A 44 -17.95 11.33 -8.79
C SER A 44 -16.60 11.12 -8.11
N PHE A 45 -15.88 12.21 -7.82
CA PHE A 45 -14.60 12.18 -7.11
C PHE A 45 -14.75 11.73 -5.65
N VAL A 46 -15.79 12.19 -4.95
CA VAL A 46 -16.11 11.73 -3.59
C VAL A 46 -16.41 10.24 -3.59
N LEU A 47 -17.24 9.75 -4.51
CA LEU A 47 -17.53 8.31 -4.65
C LEU A 47 -16.28 7.50 -5.00
N LEU A 48 -15.40 8.04 -5.85
CA LEU A 48 -14.09 7.43 -6.15
C LEU A 48 -13.26 7.27 -4.88
N TYR A 49 -13.19 8.29 -4.02
CA TYR A 49 -12.46 8.20 -2.75
C TYR A 49 -13.14 7.27 -1.75
N LEU A 50 -14.46 7.29 -1.62
CA LEU A 50 -15.17 6.38 -0.71
C LEU A 50 -14.95 4.90 -1.08
N THR A 51 -15.01 4.60 -2.38
CA THR A 51 -14.77 3.25 -2.89
C THR A 51 -13.28 2.87 -2.80
N GLY A 52 -12.37 3.77 -3.18
CA GLY A 52 -10.92 3.57 -3.04
C GLY A 52 -10.47 3.33 -1.60
N LEU A 53 -10.89 4.20 -0.67
CA LEU A 53 -10.57 4.07 0.76
C LEU A 53 -11.18 2.81 1.39
N SER A 54 -12.24 2.26 0.82
CA SER A 54 -12.83 1.00 1.28
C SER A 54 -12.04 -0.22 0.82
N ILE A 55 -11.39 -0.15 -0.35
CA ILE A 55 -10.42 -1.15 -0.79
C ILE A 55 -9.15 -1.06 0.09
N THR A 56 -8.55 0.11 0.20
CA THR A 56 -7.27 0.28 0.92
C THR A 56 -7.42 0.14 2.44
N GLY A 57 -8.44 0.75 3.03
CA GLY A 57 -8.71 0.66 4.47
C GLY A 57 -9.32 -0.68 4.85
N GLY A 58 -10.29 -1.14 4.06
CA GLY A 58 -11.07 -2.35 4.35
C GLY A 58 -10.40 -3.62 3.84
N TYR A 59 -10.43 -3.84 2.53
CA TYR A 59 -10.01 -5.13 1.97
C TYR A 59 -8.52 -5.38 2.23
N HIS A 60 -7.70 -4.35 2.06
CA HIS A 60 -6.26 -4.42 2.24
C HIS A 60 -5.84 -4.39 3.72
N ARG A 61 -5.92 -3.23 4.37
CA ARG A 61 -5.33 -3.03 5.70
C ARG A 61 -6.11 -3.71 6.83
N PHE A 62 -7.44 -3.74 6.77
CA PHE A 62 -8.27 -4.37 7.79
C PHE A 62 -8.38 -5.87 7.60
N TYR A 63 -8.95 -6.33 6.49
CA TYR A 63 -9.21 -7.76 6.26
C TYR A 63 -7.95 -8.55 5.90
N SER A 64 -7.09 -8.06 5.01
CA SER A 64 -5.95 -8.86 4.56
C SER A 64 -4.81 -8.88 5.59
N HIS A 65 -4.46 -7.73 6.16
CA HIS A 65 -3.31 -7.58 7.06
C HIS A 65 -3.63 -7.44 8.54
N ARG A 66 -4.91 -7.27 8.91
CA ARG A 66 -5.34 -7.12 10.31
C ARG A 66 -4.54 -6.03 11.05
N SER A 67 -4.24 -4.95 10.35
CA SER A 67 -3.37 -3.86 10.83
C SER A 67 -4.06 -2.95 11.85
N TYR A 68 -5.38 -3.05 11.99
CA TYR A 68 -6.17 -2.39 13.02
C TYR A 68 -7.47 -3.16 13.30
N LYS A 69 -8.20 -2.77 14.34
CA LYS A 69 -9.58 -3.19 14.62
C LYS A 69 -10.55 -2.06 14.29
N ALA A 70 -11.66 -2.36 13.63
CA ALA A 70 -12.69 -1.40 13.29
C ALA A 70 -13.95 -1.58 14.15
N ASN A 71 -14.66 -0.49 14.41
CA ASN A 71 -16.04 -0.55 14.92
C ASN A 71 -16.97 -1.16 13.84
N PRO A 72 -18.01 -1.93 14.22
CA PRO A 72 -18.94 -2.53 13.25
C PRO A 72 -19.55 -1.53 12.25
N ILE A 73 -19.79 -0.28 12.65
CA ILE A 73 -20.31 0.74 11.71
C ILE A 73 -19.30 1.01 10.59
N VAL A 74 -18.02 1.15 10.94
CA VAL A 74 -16.93 1.34 9.96
C VAL A 74 -16.82 0.10 9.07
N GLU A 75 -16.86 -1.09 9.64
CA GLU A 75 -16.81 -2.35 8.89
C GLU A 75 -17.94 -2.45 7.86
N TRP A 76 -19.16 -2.05 8.22
CA TRP A 76 -20.30 -2.02 7.30
C TRP A 76 -20.05 -1.07 6.13
N PHE A 77 -19.55 0.14 6.39
CA PHE A 77 -19.21 1.10 5.34
C PHE A 77 -18.13 0.56 4.39
N LEU A 78 -17.10 -0.08 4.95
CA LEU A 78 -16.02 -0.69 4.16
C LEU A 78 -16.55 -1.82 3.26
N LEU A 79 -17.49 -2.64 3.74
CA LEU A 79 -18.12 -3.69 2.92
C LEU A 79 -19.07 -3.12 1.86
N PHE A 80 -19.83 -2.07 2.19
CA PHE A 80 -20.78 -1.44 1.28
C PHE A 80 -20.07 -0.78 0.08
N PHE A 81 -19.12 0.11 0.36
CA PHE A 81 -18.35 0.78 -0.69
C PHE A 81 -17.31 -0.14 -1.32
N GLY A 82 -16.83 -1.15 -0.60
CA GLY A 82 -16.01 -2.23 -1.16
C GLY A 82 -16.78 -3.08 -2.19
N ALA A 83 -18.06 -3.35 -1.96
CA ALA A 83 -18.90 -4.01 -2.96
C ALA A 83 -19.11 -3.11 -4.20
N MET A 84 -19.33 -1.81 -3.98
CA MET A 84 -19.48 -0.82 -5.07
C MET A 84 -18.21 -0.69 -5.94
N ALA A 85 -17.04 -1.04 -5.39
CA ALA A 85 -15.75 -0.97 -6.07
C ALA A 85 -15.56 -2.00 -7.18
N GLY A 86 -16.29 -3.13 -7.18
CA GLY A 86 -16.28 -4.09 -8.30
C GLY A 86 -15.07 -5.03 -8.36
N GLN A 87 -14.29 -5.19 -7.30
CA GLN A 87 -13.00 -5.93 -7.30
C GLN A 87 -13.05 -7.36 -6.72
N GLY A 88 -14.25 -7.93 -6.58
CA GLY A 88 -14.48 -9.19 -5.86
C GLY A 88 -14.91 -8.95 -4.42
N SER A 89 -15.41 -10.00 -3.77
CA SER A 89 -15.79 -9.94 -2.36
C SER A 89 -14.56 -9.70 -1.48
N ALA A 90 -14.77 -9.17 -0.27
CA ALA A 90 -13.70 -9.01 0.72
C ALA A 90 -13.00 -10.36 0.98
N LEU A 91 -13.76 -11.46 1.02
CA LEU A 91 -13.22 -12.80 1.21
C LEU A 91 -12.26 -13.19 0.07
N ARG A 92 -12.71 -13.07 -1.18
CA ARG A 92 -11.93 -13.41 -2.37
C ARG A 92 -10.69 -12.52 -2.49
N TRP A 93 -10.89 -11.21 -2.39
CA TRP A 93 -9.82 -10.23 -2.51
C TRP A 93 -8.73 -10.48 -1.47
N SER A 94 -9.11 -10.65 -0.20
CA SER A 94 -8.15 -10.94 0.87
C SER A 94 -7.48 -12.31 0.74
N PHE A 95 -8.19 -13.32 0.21
CA PHE A 95 -7.58 -14.62 -0.06
C PHE A 95 -6.47 -14.51 -1.11
N ASP A 96 -6.76 -13.91 -2.26
CA ASP A 96 -5.77 -13.74 -3.33
C ASP A 96 -4.61 -12.84 -2.86
N HIS A 97 -4.91 -11.77 -2.12
CA HIS A 97 -3.90 -10.86 -1.59
C HIS A 97 -2.96 -11.49 -0.54
N ARG A 98 -3.50 -12.34 0.35
CA ARG A 98 -2.66 -13.10 1.30
C ARG A 98 -1.75 -14.10 0.59
N ILE A 99 -2.23 -14.72 -0.50
CA ILE A 99 -1.38 -15.59 -1.34
C ILE A 99 -0.28 -14.77 -2.02
N HIS A 100 -0.61 -13.60 -2.56
CA HIS A 100 0.36 -12.69 -3.17
C HIS A 100 1.47 -12.34 -2.19
N HIS A 101 1.16 -11.91 -0.97
CA HIS A 101 2.20 -11.62 0.02
C HIS A 101 3.03 -12.85 0.43
N ALA A 102 2.40 -14.02 0.53
CA ALA A 102 3.10 -15.24 0.91
C ALA A 102 4.04 -15.77 -0.20
N HIS A 103 3.78 -15.41 -1.46
CA HIS A 103 4.44 -15.98 -2.62
C HIS A 103 4.88 -14.93 -3.65
N VAL A 104 5.13 -13.70 -3.19
CA VAL A 104 5.42 -12.53 -4.05
C VAL A 104 6.51 -12.87 -5.05
N ASP A 105 6.32 -12.46 -6.30
CA ASP A 105 7.26 -12.70 -7.41
C ASP A 105 7.54 -14.19 -7.71
N THR A 106 6.70 -15.11 -7.28
CA THR A 106 6.79 -16.53 -7.68
C THR A 106 5.67 -16.91 -8.64
N ASP A 107 5.70 -18.15 -9.15
CA ASP A 107 4.61 -18.69 -9.96
C ASP A 107 3.29 -18.86 -9.18
N GLN A 108 3.38 -18.93 -7.84
CA GLN A 108 2.22 -19.05 -6.98
C GLN A 108 1.54 -17.71 -6.70
N ASP A 109 2.18 -16.58 -7.00
CA ASP A 109 1.56 -15.25 -6.91
C ASP A 109 0.45 -15.12 -7.99
N PRO A 110 -0.80 -14.82 -7.58
CA PRO A 110 -1.94 -14.70 -8.51
C PRO A 110 -1.73 -13.65 -9.59
N TYR A 111 -1.00 -12.56 -9.31
CA TYR A 111 -0.80 -11.45 -10.22
C TYR A 111 0.67 -11.03 -10.33
N SER A 112 1.55 -12.04 -10.31
CA SER A 112 3.00 -11.89 -10.41
C SER A 112 3.45 -10.99 -11.56
N ILE A 113 4.25 -9.97 -11.24
CA ILE A 113 4.88 -9.10 -12.25
C ILE A 113 5.86 -9.84 -13.16
N ARG A 114 6.39 -11.00 -12.71
CA ARG A 114 7.29 -11.83 -13.52
C ARG A 114 6.63 -12.40 -14.78
N LYS A 115 5.30 -12.46 -14.82
CA LYS A 115 4.53 -12.85 -16.02
C LYS A 115 4.31 -11.70 -16.99
N GLY A 116 4.80 -10.51 -16.68
CA GLY A 116 4.76 -9.31 -17.51
C GLY A 116 3.80 -8.24 -17.00
N PHE A 117 4.06 -6.99 -17.39
CA PHE A 117 3.31 -5.81 -16.95
C PHE A 117 1.80 -5.94 -17.14
N TRP A 118 1.36 -6.31 -18.35
CA TRP A 118 -0.07 -6.44 -18.66
C TRP A 118 -0.72 -7.62 -17.95
N TYR A 119 0.06 -8.67 -17.65
CA TYR A 119 -0.43 -9.78 -16.85
C TYR A 119 -0.79 -9.31 -15.44
N ALA A 120 0.15 -8.68 -14.75
CA ALA A 120 -0.05 -8.15 -13.41
C ALA A 120 -1.10 -7.02 -13.36
N HIS A 121 -1.23 -6.24 -14.43
CA HIS A 121 -2.21 -5.16 -14.50
C HIS A 121 -3.65 -5.71 -14.55
N PHE A 122 -4.04 -6.49 -15.57
CA PHE A 122 -5.43 -6.96 -15.66
C PHE A 122 -5.64 -8.37 -16.23
N LEU A 123 -4.66 -8.97 -16.94
CA LEU A 123 -4.93 -10.27 -17.60
C LEU A 123 -5.10 -11.41 -16.60
N TRP A 124 -4.49 -11.31 -15.41
CA TRP A 124 -4.68 -12.28 -14.32
C TRP A 124 -6.16 -12.43 -13.90
N ILE A 125 -6.95 -11.36 -13.99
CA ILE A 125 -8.36 -11.33 -13.59
C ILE A 125 -9.22 -12.18 -14.53
N LEU A 126 -8.77 -12.36 -15.77
CA LEU A 126 -9.45 -13.14 -16.77
C LEU A 126 -9.30 -14.65 -16.53
N GLU A 127 -8.36 -15.07 -15.68
CA GLU A 127 -8.21 -16.49 -15.32
C GLU A 127 -9.32 -16.95 -14.37
N LYS A 128 -9.66 -18.23 -14.45
CA LYS A 128 -10.51 -18.85 -13.42
C LYS A 128 -9.83 -18.71 -12.05
N PRO A 129 -10.52 -18.17 -11.04
CA PRO A 129 -9.93 -17.96 -9.73
C PRO A 129 -9.65 -19.30 -9.06
N ARG A 130 -8.61 -19.34 -8.23
CA ARG A 130 -8.30 -20.50 -7.40
C ARG A 130 -9.47 -20.80 -6.44
N LYS A 131 -9.61 -22.04 -6.01
CA LYS A 131 -10.56 -22.36 -4.93
C LYS A 131 -10.09 -21.69 -3.64
N ILE A 132 -11.01 -21.07 -2.90
CA ILE A 132 -10.69 -20.46 -1.59
C ILE A 132 -10.33 -21.58 -0.62
N GLU A 133 -9.13 -21.51 -0.06
CA GLU A 133 -8.67 -22.40 0.99
C GLU A 133 -8.89 -21.75 2.35
N SER A 134 -9.79 -22.31 3.16
CA SER A 134 -10.19 -21.73 4.45
C SER A 134 -9.01 -21.51 5.41
N ARG A 135 -7.91 -22.28 5.27
CA ARG A 135 -6.69 -22.11 6.06
C ARG A 135 -5.98 -20.76 5.85
N VAL A 136 -6.17 -20.12 4.68
CA VAL A 136 -5.54 -18.83 4.35
C VAL A 136 -6.36 -17.67 4.92
N VAL A 137 -7.68 -17.84 5.02
CA VAL A 137 -8.64 -16.81 5.47
C VAL A 137 -9.59 -17.27 6.59
N PRO A 138 -9.12 -17.97 7.64
CA PRO A 138 -10.01 -18.59 8.63
C PRO A 138 -10.83 -17.56 9.42
N ASP A 139 -10.24 -16.39 9.66
CA ASP A 139 -10.89 -15.25 10.30
C ASP A 139 -12.05 -14.67 9.48
N LEU A 140 -11.89 -14.60 8.16
CA LEU A 140 -12.93 -14.08 7.27
C LEU A 140 -14.05 -15.10 7.07
N MET A 141 -13.70 -16.40 7.08
CA MET A 141 -14.69 -17.48 7.05
C MET A 141 -15.59 -17.48 8.30
N ALA A 142 -15.08 -17.02 9.43
CA ALA A 142 -15.83 -16.88 10.68
C ALA A 142 -16.68 -15.59 10.75
N ASN A 143 -16.47 -14.63 9.84
CA ASN A 143 -17.18 -13.36 9.84
C ASN A 143 -18.47 -13.45 8.98
N SER A 144 -19.62 -13.41 9.64
CA SER A 144 -20.93 -13.53 8.98
C SER A 144 -21.21 -12.44 7.95
N TRP A 145 -20.71 -11.22 8.14
CA TRP A 145 -20.93 -10.13 7.18
C TRP A 145 -20.09 -10.31 5.93
N VAL A 146 -18.85 -10.78 6.08
CA VAL A 146 -17.98 -11.11 4.95
C VAL A 146 -18.55 -12.28 4.15
N ILE A 147 -19.04 -13.34 4.83
CA ILE A 147 -19.70 -14.47 4.16
C ILE A 147 -20.99 -14.04 3.46
N PHE A 148 -21.79 -13.17 4.08
CA PHE A 148 -22.97 -12.59 3.44
C PHE A 148 -22.59 -11.81 2.18
N GLN A 149 -21.58 -10.94 2.27
CA GLN A 149 -21.10 -10.16 1.15
C GLN A 149 -20.59 -11.04 0.01
N ASP A 150 -19.84 -12.11 0.32
CA ASP A 150 -19.34 -13.07 -0.68
C ASP A 150 -20.48 -13.80 -1.40
N LYS A 151 -21.45 -14.31 -0.63
CA LYS A 151 -22.61 -15.05 -1.17
C LYS A 151 -23.47 -14.21 -2.10
N TYR A 152 -23.66 -12.92 -1.78
CA TYR A 152 -24.52 -12.01 -2.55
C TYR A 152 -23.72 -10.96 -3.33
N TYR A 153 -22.43 -11.21 -3.59
CA TYR A 153 -21.51 -10.20 -4.09
C TYR A 153 -22.00 -9.51 -5.36
N SER A 154 -22.44 -10.27 -6.37
CA SER A 154 -22.93 -9.70 -7.62
C SER A 154 -24.16 -8.80 -7.40
N LEU A 155 -25.10 -9.22 -6.56
CA LEU A 155 -26.28 -8.41 -6.23
C LEU A 155 -25.88 -7.12 -5.51
N LEU A 156 -24.94 -7.18 -4.57
CA LEU A 156 -24.46 -6.01 -3.84
C LEU A 156 -23.67 -5.07 -4.74
N PHE A 157 -22.79 -5.59 -5.60
CA PHE A 157 -22.04 -4.80 -6.56
C PHE A 157 -22.97 -4.03 -7.51
N PHE A 158 -23.91 -4.71 -8.17
CA PHE A 158 -24.85 -4.06 -9.07
C PHE A 158 -25.81 -3.15 -8.31
N GLY A 159 -26.35 -3.61 -7.18
CA GLY A 159 -27.29 -2.85 -6.36
C GLY A 159 -26.72 -1.53 -5.83
N THR A 160 -25.48 -1.55 -5.33
CA THR A 160 -24.81 -0.32 -4.86
C THR A 160 -24.50 0.66 -5.99
N ASN A 161 -24.10 0.17 -7.18
CA ASN A 161 -23.86 1.04 -8.33
C ASN A 161 -25.16 1.59 -8.94
N VAL A 162 -26.24 0.80 -8.97
CA VAL A 162 -27.57 1.27 -9.37
C VAL A 162 -28.09 2.32 -8.39
N LEU A 163 -27.89 2.11 -7.08
CA LEU A 163 -28.22 3.11 -6.07
C LEU A 163 -27.44 4.40 -6.27
N ALA A 164 -26.14 4.32 -6.54
CA ALA A 164 -25.32 5.50 -6.85
C ALA A 164 -25.83 6.24 -8.11
N PHE A 165 -26.14 5.52 -9.18
CA PHE A 165 -26.72 6.08 -10.41
C PHE A 165 -28.03 6.83 -10.13
N LEU A 166 -28.98 6.18 -9.45
CA LEU A 166 -30.30 6.76 -9.17
C LEU A 166 -30.21 7.96 -8.23
N LEU A 167 -29.43 7.83 -7.15
CA LEU A 167 -29.30 8.88 -6.14
C LEU A 167 -28.60 10.12 -6.71
N VAL A 168 -27.48 9.94 -7.43
CA VAL A 168 -26.75 11.07 -8.02
C VAL A 168 -27.54 11.69 -9.17
N GLY A 169 -28.17 10.87 -10.01
CA GLY A 169 -29.01 11.34 -11.10
C GLY A 169 -30.21 12.15 -10.61
N TRP A 170 -30.86 11.72 -9.53
CA TRP A 170 -31.92 12.47 -8.88
C TRP A 170 -31.40 13.77 -8.23
N LEU A 171 -30.31 13.70 -7.46
CA LEU A 171 -29.77 14.84 -6.72
C LEU A 171 -29.32 15.99 -7.64
N LEU A 172 -28.74 15.66 -8.80
CA LEU A 172 -28.20 16.65 -9.74
C LEU A 172 -29.09 16.85 -10.98
N ASN A 173 -30.23 16.14 -11.04
CA ASN A 173 -31.11 16.08 -12.21
C ASN A 173 -30.37 15.75 -13.52
N ASP A 174 -29.36 14.88 -13.44
CA ASP A 174 -28.50 14.49 -14.57
C ASP A 174 -28.15 13.00 -14.50
N TYR A 175 -29.05 12.17 -15.01
CA TYR A 175 -28.84 10.72 -15.07
C TYR A 175 -27.73 10.34 -16.06
N THR A 176 -27.56 11.08 -17.15
CA THR A 176 -26.50 10.79 -18.14
C THR A 176 -25.13 11.00 -17.51
N GLY A 177 -24.90 12.12 -16.82
CA GLY A 177 -23.67 12.35 -16.08
C GLY A 177 -23.48 11.39 -14.91
N ALA A 178 -24.56 10.99 -14.22
CA ALA A 178 -24.47 9.98 -13.16
C ALA A 178 -23.99 8.62 -13.70
N LEU A 179 -24.50 8.20 -14.86
CA LEU A 179 -24.06 6.96 -15.50
C LEU A 179 -22.61 7.08 -16.01
N MET A 180 -22.29 8.15 -16.73
CA MET A 180 -21.00 8.32 -17.39
C MET A 180 -19.85 8.60 -16.43
N LEU A 181 -20.07 9.46 -15.43
CA LEU A 181 -19.02 9.91 -14.51
C LEU A 181 -19.08 9.18 -13.15
N ALA A 182 -20.21 9.27 -12.45
CA ALA A 182 -20.32 8.76 -11.07
C ALA A 182 -20.28 7.23 -10.99
N VAL A 183 -20.74 6.52 -12.03
CA VAL A 183 -20.62 5.07 -12.14
C VAL A 183 -19.49 4.67 -13.09
N GLY A 184 -19.57 5.05 -14.37
CA GLY A 184 -18.69 4.59 -15.43
C GLY A 184 -17.22 4.97 -15.23
N LEU A 185 -16.90 6.26 -15.38
CA LEU A 185 -15.53 6.77 -15.25
C LEU A 185 -14.95 6.48 -13.86
N ARG A 186 -15.76 6.60 -12.79
CA ARG A 186 -15.37 6.22 -11.43
C ARG A 186 -14.91 4.76 -11.35
N LEU A 187 -15.69 3.80 -11.85
CA LEU A 187 -15.31 2.38 -11.89
C LEU A 187 -14.03 2.17 -12.70
N PHE A 188 -13.97 2.77 -13.88
CA PHE A 188 -12.80 2.68 -14.77
C PHE A 188 -11.53 3.15 -14.06
N CYS A 189 -11.53 4.35 -13.49
CA CYS A 189 -10.39 4.90 -12.77
C CYS A 189 -10.02 4.03 -11.57
N LEU A 190 -11.00 3.64 -10.75
CA LEU A 190 -10.74 2.84 -9.55
C LEU A 190 -10.06 1.49 -9.87
N HIS A 191 -10.54 0.80 -10.91
CA HIS A 191 -9.95 -0.45 -11.35
C HIS A 191 -8.51 -0.26 -11.79
N HIS A 192 -8.23 0.66 -12.73
CA HIS A 192 -6.87 0.90 -13.20
C HIS A 192 -5.93 1.39 -12.10
N PHE A 193 -6.41 2.25 -11.19
CA PHE A 193 -5.62 2.70 -10.06
C PHE A 193 -5.22 1.53 -9.16
N THR A 194 -6.16 0.64 -8.83
CA THR A 194 -5.84 -0.52 -8.01
C THR A 194 -4.89 -1.48 -8.74
N TRP A 195 -5.08 -1.68 -10.04
CA TRP A 195 -4.24 -2.53 -10.87
C TRP A 195 -2.83 -1.97 -11.09
N PHE A 196 -2.63 -0.65 -10.97
CA PHE A 196 -1.29 -0.06 -10.98
C PHE A 196 -0.46 -0.46 -9.76
N ILE A 197 -1.08 -0.87 -8.65
CA ILE A 197 -0.35 -1.40 -7.48
C ILE A 197 0.37 -2.69 -7.90
N ASN A 198 -0.32 -3.59 -8.59
CA ASN A 198 0.26 -4.86 -9.04
C ASN A 198 1.29 -4.67 -10.18
N SER A 199 1.11 -3.63 -11.01
CA SER A 199 1.96 -3.41 -12.19
C SER A 199 3.03 -2.34 -11.96
N LEU A 200 2.65 -1.06 -11.90
CA LEU A 200 3.61 0.05 -11.76
C LEU A 200 4.34 0.03 -10.41
N ALA A 201 3.68 -0.38 -9.32
CA ALA A 201 4.32 -0.45 -8.00
C ALA A 201 5.24 -1.67 -7.83
N HIS A 202 5.50 -2.40 -8.93
CA HIS A 202 6.53 -3.44 -9.03
C HIS A 202 7.57 -3.15 -10.15
N THR A 203 7.47 -2.01 -10.84
CA THR A 203 8.36 -1.69 -11.98
C THR A 203 8.96 -0.29 -11.95
N TRP A 204 8.29 0.69 -11.35
CA TRP A 204 8.70 2.09 -11.43
C TRP A 204 8.75 2.75 -10.05
N GLY A 205 9.94 2.82 -9.45
CA GLY A 205 10.16 3.45 -8.15
C GLY A 205 11.47 3.02 -7.49
N ASP A 206 11.60 3.31 -6.20
CA ASP A 206 12.77 2.97 -5.38
C ASP A 206 12.49 1.85 -4.36
N GLN A 207 13.54 1.15 -3.91
CA GLN A 207 13.43 0.02 -2.99
C GLN A 207 14.26 0.22 -1.70
N PRO A 208 13.91 1.22 -0.87
CA PRO A 208 14.72 1.58 0.30
C PRO A 208 14.60 0.62 1.50
N PHE A 209 13.69 -0.37 1.46
CA PHE A 209 13.39 -1.26 2.58
C PHE A 209 13.70 -2.74 2.32
N SER A 210 13.60 -3.20 1.07
CA SER A 210 13.98 -4.58 0.72
C SER A 210 14.22 -4.72 -0.78
N GLN A 211 15.28 -5.43 -1.16
CA GLN A 211 15.58 -5.83 -2.55
C GLN A 211 15.13 -7.27 -2.87
N GLU A 212 14.56 -7.98 -1.89
CA GLU A 212 14.19 -9.41 -2.02
C GLU A 212 12.94 -9.64 -2.90
N HIS A 213 12.14 -8.59 -3.10
CA HIS A 213 10.94 -8.58 -3.92
C HIS A 213 10.95 -7.36 -4.84
N SER A 214 10.16 -7.36 -5.90
CA SER A 214 10.10 -6.34 -6.94
C SER A 214 9.29 -5.09 -6.56
N ALA A 215 8.55 -5.13 -5.44
CA ALA A 215 7.74 -3.99 -5.02
C ALA A 215 8.61 -2.73 -4.79
N VAL A 216 8.14 -1.58 -5.28
CA VAL A 216 8.82 -0.29 -5.26
C VAL A 216 7.97 0.78 -4.58
N ASN A 217 8.61 1.83 -4.07
CA ASN A 217 7.92 3.03 -3.61
C ASN A 217 7.84 4.05 -4.75
N ASN A 218 6.70 4.70 -4.90
CA ASN A 218 6.51 5.78 -5.85
C ASN A 218 5.42 6.75 -5.40
N TYR A 219 5.78 8.03 -5.30
CA TYR A 219 4.87 9.09 -4.86
C TYR A 219 3.70 9.32 -5.83
N ILE A 220 3.97 9.28 -7.14
CA ILE A 220 2.94 9.50 -8.18
C ILE A 220 1.94 8.35 -8.16
N ILE A 221 2.42 7.11 -8.04
CA ILE A 221 1.53 5.96 -7.86
C ILE A 221 0.71 6.13 -6.58
N SER A 222 1.31 6.62 -5.48
CA SER A 222 0.58 6.85 -4.23
C SER A 222 -0.59 7.83 -4.37
N LEU A 223 -0.45 8.86 -5.20
CA LEU A 223 -1.53 9.82 -5.49
C LEU A 223 -2.71 9.14 -6.22
N LEU A 224 -2.41 8.31 -7.21
CA LEU A 224 -3.44 7.57 -7.97
C LEU A 224 -4.10 6.49 -7.11
N THR A 225 -3.33 5.87 -6.21
CA THR A 225 -3.73 4.65 -5.49
C THR A 225 -4.10 4.91 -4.03
N PHE A 226 -4.53 6.12 -3.68
CA PHE A 226 -5.03 6.45 -2.34
C PHE A 226 -4.04 6.11 -1.19
N GLY A 227 -2.73 6.21 -1.45
CA GLY A 227 -1.69 5.93 -0.46
C GLY A 227 -0.93 4.61 -0.63
N GLU A 228 -1.32 3.78 -1.59
CA GLU A 228 -0.76 2.42 -1.76
C GLU A 228 0.55 2.36 -2.55
N GLY A 229 1.04 3.50 -3.05
CA GLY A 229 2.25 3.58 -3.87
C GLY A 229 3.56 3.38 -3.10
N TYR A 230 3.55 3.34 -1.77
CA TYR A 230 4.74 2.98 -0.96
C TYR A 230 4.86 1.46 -0.79
N HIS A 231 4.89 0.76 -1.93
CA HIS A 231 4.69 -0.68 -1.99
C HIS A 231 5.90 -1.48 -1.49
N ASN A 232 7.12 -0.96 -1.66
CA ASN A 232 8.33 -1.57 -1.09
C ASN A 232 8.26 -1.62 0.45
N TYR A 233 7.80 -0.52 1.08
CA TYR A 233 7.59 -0.51 2.53
C TYR A 233 6.51 -1.52 2.92
N HIS A 234 5.39 -1.49 2.21
CA HIS A 234 4.25 -2.34 2.47
C HIS A 234 4.62 -3.83 2.45
N HIS A 235 5.31 -4.29 1.40
CA HIS A 235 5.76 -5.68 1.31
C HIS A 235 6.78 -6.08 2.40
N THR A 236 7.59 -5.13 2.84
CA THR A 236 8.54 -5.36 3.95
C THR A 236 7.82 -5.45 5.31
N TYR A 237 6.79 -4.64 5.52
CA TYR A 237 6.12 -4.46 6.82
C TYR A 237 4.60 -4.47 6.71
N ALA A 238 4.04 -5.51 6.11
CA ALA A 238 2.62 -5.57 5.71
C ALA A 238 1.63 -5.40 6.87
N ASN A 239 2.04 -5.68 8.11
CA ASN A 239 1.21 -5.52 9.30
C ASN A 239 1.11 -4.07 9.81
N ASP A 240 1.89 -3.12 9.29
CA ASP A 240 1.75 -1.69 9.65
C ASP A 240 0.49 -1.12 9.00
N TYR A 241 -0.33 -0.37 9.76
CA TYR A 241 -1.54 0.25 9.22
C TYR A 241 -1.23 1.38 8.22
N ARG A 242 0.04 1.78 8.08
CA ARG A 242 0.52 2.83 7.18
C ARG A 242 1.28 2.20 6.03
N ASN A 243 1.07 2.71 4.82
CA ASN A 243 2.03 2.53 3.73
C ASN A 243 2.99 3.70 3.68
N GLY A 244 2.47 4.93 3.76
CA GLY A 244 3.28 6.13 3.91
C GLY A 244 3.72 6.31 5.37
N VAL A 245 4.91 5.84 5.74
CA VAL A 245 5.44 5.90 7.12
C VAL A 245 5.63 7.30 7.66
N TYR A 246 5.95 8.27 6.80
CA TYR A 246 6.15 9.66 7.19
C TYR A 246 4.84 10.43 7.17
N TRP A 247 4.73 11.46 8.01
CA TRP A 247 3.48 12.21 8.14
C TRP A 247 3.08 12.95 6.85
N TYR A 248 4.07 13.42 6.08
CA TYR A 248 3.91 14.15 4.82
C TYR A 248 3.72 13.24 3.61
N GLN A 249 3.98 11.94 3.73
CA GLN A 249 3.74 10.99 2.65
C GLN A 249 2.25 10.83 2.44
N PHE A 250 1.80 11.08 1.21
CA PHE A 250 0.39 11.04 0.83
C PHE A 250 -0.15 9.62 1.02
N ASP A 251 -0.98 9.48 2.05
CA ASP A 251 -1.63 8.23 2.42
C ASP A 251 -2.95 8.60 3.11
N PRO A 252 -4.01 8.93 2.34
CA PRO A 252 -5.30 9.31 2.89
C PRO A 252 -5.93 8.20 3.73
N THR A 253 -5.64 6.94 3.40
CA THR A 253 -6.08 5.77 4.17
C THR A 253 -5.49 5.76 5.59
N LYS A 254 -4.19 6.09 5.74
CA LYS A 254 -3.56 6.27 7.05
C LYS A 254 -4.25 7.37 7.85
N TRP A 255 -4.56 8.51 7.22
CA TRP A 255 -5.21 9.62 7.90
C TRP A 255 -6.65 9.29 8.29
N LEU A 256 -7.39 8.57 7.44
CA LEU A 256 -8.71 8.04 7.77
C LEU A 256 -8.66 7.12 8.99
N ILE A 257 -7.83 6.08 8.98
CA ILE A 257 -7.73 5.11 10.08
C ILE A 257 -7.29 5.81 11.38
N TRP A 258 -6.31 6.71 11.30
CA TRP A 258 -5.88 7.51 12.44
C TRP A 258 -7.03 8.35 13.00
N THR A 259 -7.78 9.03 12.14
CA THR A 259 -8.91 9.88 12.54
C THR A 259 -10.00 9.06 13.22
N LEU A 260 -10.39 7.92 12.63
CA LEU A 260 -11.34 6.98 13.24
C LEU A 260 -10.87 6.52 14.63
N SER A 261 -9.57 6.32 14.83
CA SER A 261 -9.04 5.96 16.15
C SER A 261 -9.21 7.07 17.20
N ARG A 262 -9.20 8.34 16.78
CA ARG A 262 -9.45 9.49 17.68
C ARG A 262 -10.90 9.55 18.16
N PHE A 263 -11.82 9.01 17.37
CA PHE A 263 -13.25 8.92 17.71
C PHE A 263 -13.65 7.57 18.32
N GLY A 264 -12.69 6.68 18.62
CA GLY A 264 -12.98 5.34 19.15
C GLY A 264 -13.61 4.38 18.14
N LEU A 265 -13.61 4.74 16.85
CA LEU A 265 -14.14 3.93 15.75
C LEU A 265 -13.09 2.97 15.14
N ALA A 266 -11.83 3.14 15.52
CA ALA A 266 -10.75 2.21 15.23
C ALA A 266 -9.84 2.04 16.46
N SER A 267 -9.24 0.87 16.64
CA SER A 267 -8.33 0.58 17.75
C SER A 267 -7.21 -0.37 17.32
N ASN A 268 -6.21 -0.56 18.19
CA ASN A 268 -5.08 -1.47 17.95
C ASN A 268 -4.35 -1.25 16.62
N LEU A 269 -4.13 0.03 16.26
CA LEU A 269 -3.37 0.41 15.06
C LEU A 269 -1.93 -0.10 15.20
N ARG A 270 -1.60 -1.14 14.42
CA ARG A 270 -0.26 -1.74 14.40
C ARG A 270 0.71 -0.82 13.68
N ARG A 271 1.82 -0.51 14.33
CA ARG A 271 2.81 0.44 13.81
C ARG A 271 4.22 -0.10 14.03
N MET A 272 5.02 -0.16 12.98
CA MET A 272 6.43 -0.47 13.11
C MET A 272 7.18 0.66 13.81
N ASP A 273 8.07 0.27 14.71
CA ASP A 273 8.92 1.21 15.42
C ASP A 273 9.85 1.95 14.45
N SER A 274 10.04 3.24 14.70
CA SER A 274 10.81 4.10 13.81
C SER A 274 12.31 3.82 13.80
N PHE A 275 12.88 3.25 14.87
CA PHE A 275 14.27 2.81 14.88
C PHE A 275 14.44 1.52 14.07
N THR A 276 13.47 0.61 14.17
CA THR A 276 13.45 -0.63 13.35
C THR A 276 13.43 -0.29 11.85
N ILE A 277 12.55 0.63 11.43
CA ILE A 277 12.47 1.11 10.04
C ILE A 277 13.80 1.70 9.58
N LYS A 278 14.40 2.61 10.38
CA LYS A 278 15.68 3.25 10.04
C LYS A 278 16.83 2.25 9.95
N LYS A 279 16.89 1.28 10.86
CA LYS A 279 17.89 0.22 10.86
C LYS A 279 17.84 -0.58 9.57
N ARG A 280 16.64 -0.99 9.13
CA ARG A 280 16.47 -1.70 7.84
C ARG A 280 16.93 -0.84 6.67
N MET A 281 16.54 0.43 6.60
CA MET A 281 17.00 1.33 5.54
C MET A 281 18.53 1.46 5.47
N ILE A 282 19.22 1.49 6.62
CA ILE A 282 20.69 1.54 6.67
C ILE A 282 21.30 0.25 6.13
N VAL A 283 20.73 -0.90 6.49
CA VAL A 283 21.20 -2.22 6.00
C VAL A 283 21.00 -2.33 4.49
N GLU A 284 19.83 -1.98 3.97
CA GLU A 284 19.59 -2.02 2.52
C GLU A 284 20.48 -1.03 1.76
N HIS A 285 20.67 0.17 2.31
CA HIS A 285 21.56 1.15 1.70
C HIS A 285 23.02 0.68 1.72
N LYS A 286 23.47 0.02 2.80
CA LYS A 286 24.78 -0.64 2.84
C LYS A 286 24.93 -1.65 1.70
N ASN A 287 23.93 -2.53 1.51
CA ASN A 287 23.96 -3.54 0.45
C ASN A 287 24.04 -2.89 -0.94
N LEU A 288 23.26 -1.82 -1.17
CA LEU A 288 23.30 -1.06 -2.41
C LEU A 288 24.68 -0.43 -2.66
N LEU A 289 25.27 0.21 -1.64
CA LEU A 289 26.61 0.78 -1.75
C LEU A 289 27.67 -0.29 -2.04
N MET A 290 27.57 -1.44 -1.36
CA MET A 290 28.48 -2.57 -1.60
C MET A 290 28.40 -3.07 -3.03
N ASN A 291 27.19 -3.19 -3.58
CA ASN A 291 26.98 -3.57 -4.98
C ASN A 291 27.57 -2.53 -5.95
N CYS A 292 27.50 -1.24 -5.63
CA CYS A 292 28.17 -0.20 -6.43
C CYS A 292 29.71 -0.30 -6.35
N LEU A 293 30.27 -0.66 -5.18
CA LEU A 293 31.71 -0.89 -5.04
C LEU A 293 32.22 -2.07 -5.86
N LEU A 294 31.37 -3.07 -6.13
CA LEU A 294 31.72 -4.17 -7.02
C LEU A 294 32.07 -3.69 -8.45
N GLN A 295 31.59 -2.52 -8.84
CA GLN A 295 31.82 -1.88 -10.15
C GLN A 295 32.85 -0.74 -10.08
N SER A 296 33.56 -0.61 -8.97
CA SER A 296 34.54 0.45 -8.72
C SER A 296 35.97 -0.11 -8.77
N TRP A 297 36.95 0.78 -9.01
CA TRP A 297 38.38 0.47 -8.98
C TRP A 297 38.80 -0.15 -7.64
N GLN A 298 39.71 -1.13 -7.69
CA GLN A 298 40.13 -1.91 -6.52
C GLN A 298 40.65 -1.05 -5.37
N ASP A 299 41.45 -0.01 -5.66
CA ASP A 299 42.01 0.88 -4.63
C ASP A 299 40.91 1.60 -3.83
N LYS A 300 39.89 2.11 -4.53
CA LYS A 300 38.75 2.79 -3.89
C LYS A 300 37.85 1.81 -3.16
N ARG A 301 37.72 0.57 -3.63
CA ARG A 301 37.00 -0.48 -2.91
C ARG A 301 37.69 -0.76 -1.58
N ASN A 302 39.01 -0.97 -1.58
CA ASN A 302 39.79 -1.25 -0.37
C ASN A 302 39.70 -0.09 0.65
N GLU A 303 39.58 1.16 0.18
CA GLU A 303 39.39 2.33 1.04
C GLU A 303 37.98 2.39 1.64
N TRP A 304 36.94 2.22 0.82
CA TRP A 304 35.56 2.53 1.22
C TRP A 304 34.82 1.36 1.86
N GLU A 305 35.15 0.12 1.52
CA GLU A 305 34.49 -1.07 2.06
C GLU A 305 34.55 -1.12 3.61
N PRO A 306 35.72 -0.96 4.26
CA PRO A 306 35.81 -0.90 5.72
C PRO A 306 34.98 0.23 6.32
N MET A 307 34.99 1.41 5.69
CA MET A 307 34.24 2.59 6.17
C MET A 307 32.72 2.36 6.13
N ILE A 308 32.22 1.69 5.08
CA ILE A 308 30.79 1.32 4.98
C ILE A 308 30.43 0.35 6.09
N HIS A 309 31.24 -0.68 6.32
CA HIS A 309 31.01 -1.67 7.38
C HIS A 309 30.96 -0.99 8.75
N GLU A 310 31.99 -0.22 9.10
CA GLU A 310 32.12 0.47 10.37
C GLU A 310 30.96 1.45 10.60
N LEU A 311 30.67 2.34 9.65
CA LEU A 311 29.62 3.34 9.82
C LEU A 311 28.22 2.72 9.92
N SER A 312 27.94 1.69 9.12
CA SER A 312 26.66 0.98 9.17
C SER A 312 26.46 0.27 10.50
N GLU A 313 27.47 -0.46 10.98
CA GLU A 313 27.43 -1.15 12.27
C GLU A 313 27.28 -0.15 13.42
N ASN A 314 28.06 0.94 13.41
CA ASN A 314 27.95 2.01 14.42
C ASN A 314 26.55 2.66 14.43
N LEU A 315 26.00 3.00 13.26
CA LEU A 315 24.67 3.60 13.18
C LEU A 315 23.59 2.64 13.68
N THR A 316 23.65 1.37 13.28
CA THR A 316 22.65 0.37 13.67
C THR A 316 22.74 -0.01 15.15
N ALA A 317 23.95 -0.07 15.71
CA ALA A 317 24.18 -0.24 17.15
C ALA A 317 23.62 0.95 17.94
N LYS A 318 24.02 2.19 17.60
CA LYS A 318 23.55 3.41 18.28
C LYS A 318 22.04 3.60 18.18
N LEU A 319 21.39 3.19 17.08
CA LEU A 319 19.93 3.19 16.98
C LEU A 319 19.28 2.18 17.93
N SER A 320 19.91 1.02 18.12
CA SER A 320 19.45 -0.02 19.05
C SER A 320 19.61 0.45 20.51
N ASP A 321 20.75 1.08 20.84
CA ASP A 321 20.99 1.68 22.14
C ASP A 321 19.98 2.80 22.44
N PHE A 322 19.72 3.66 21.46
CA PHE A 322 18.75 4.75 21.62
C PHE A 322 17.34 4.21 21.87
N SER A 323 16.94 3.15 21.15
CA SER A 323 15.66 2.48 21.37
C SER A 323 15.55 1.95 22.80
N THR A 324 16.59 1.26 23.28
CA THR A 324 16.67 0.70 24.63
C THR A 324 16.61 1.79 25.70
N LEU A 325 17.38 2.87 25.55
CA LEU A 325 17.35 4.03 26.46
C LEU A 325 15.97 4.67 26.51
N LYS A 326 15.31 4.83 25.36
CA LYS A 326 13.98 5.40 25.28
C LYS A 326 12.93 4.52 25.98
N GLN A 327 13.04 3.20 25.83
CA GLN A 327 12.17 2.25 26.53
C GLN A 327 12.38 2.34 28.05
N ARG A 328 13.63 2.26 28.50
CA ARG A 328 14.00 2.38 29.92
C ARG A 328 13.52 3.69 30.53
N TYR A 329 13.68 4.81 29.83
CA TYR A 329 13.16 6.10 30.26
C TYR A 329 11.63 6.10 30.44
N HIS A 330 10.90 5.41 29.55
CA HIS A 330 9.44 5.34 29.64
C HIS A 330 8.98 4.48 30.82
N GLU A 331 9.61 3.32 31.02
CA GLU A 331 9.34 2.41 32.14
C GLU A 331 9.62 3.10 33.48
N MET A 332 10.76 3.76 33.64
CA MET A 332 11.09 4.50 34.86
C MET A 332 10.14 5.67 35.13
N LYS A 333 9.66 6.34 34.07
CA LYS A 333 8.66 7.40 34.21
C LYS A 333 7.31 6.87 34.73
N LEU A 334 6.91 5.66 34.31
CA LEU A 334 5.68 5.01 34.79
C LEU A 334 5.81 4.52 36.24
N GLN A 335 7.00 4.09 36.65
CA GLN A 335 7.29 3.63 38.02
C GLN A 335 7.51 4.77 39.02
N CYS A 336 7.24 6.03 38.65
CA CYS A 336 7.47 7.21 39.49
C CYS A 336 8.91 7.29 40.06
N SER A 337 9.91 6.90 39.27
CA SER A 337 11.32 6.88 39.68
C SER A 337 11.91 8.28 39.93
N GLU A 338 13.05 8.31 40.62
CA GLU A 338 13.76 9.52 41.03
C GLU A 338 14.05 10.47 39.85
N THR A 339 13.87 11.78 40.08
CA THR A 339 13.98 12.81 39.04
C THR A 339 15.43 12.95 38.51
N SER A 340 16.43 12.62 39.33
CA SER A 340 17.87 12.61 38.99
C SER A 340 18.17 11.60 37.87
N LEU A 341 17.80 10.33 38.07
CA LEU A 341 17.98 9.25 37.08
C LEU A 341 17.30 9.55 35.73
N LEU A 342 16.10 10.15 35.76
CA LEU A 342 15.40 10.56 34.53
C LEU A 342 16.12 11.69 33.79
N LYS A 343 16.83 12.58 34.50
CA LYS A 343 17.68 13.62 33.88
C LYS A 343 18.92 13.00 33.25
N ASP A 344 19.53 12.01 33.88
CA ASP A 344 20.71 11.33 33.36
C ASP A 344 20.38 10.55 32.08
N LEU A 345 19.30 9.78 32.06
CA LEU A 345 18.82 9.11 30.84
C LEU A 345 18.52 10.11 29.71
N LYS A 346 17.92 11.26 30.02
CA LYS A 346 17.70 12.32 29.01
C LYS A 346 19.01 12.87 28.46
N LYS A 347 20.03 13.02 29.31
CA LYS A 347 21.36 13.49 28.92
C LYS A 347 22.03 12.46 28.00
N GLU A 348 22.05 11.19 28.39
CA GLU A 348 22.56 10.09 27.56
C GLU A 348 21.86 10.03 26.20
N MET A 349 20.53 10.11 26.17
CA MET A 349 19.77 10.17 24.92
C MET A 349 20.17 11.40 24.07
N LYS A 350 20.39 12.57 24.68
CA LYS A 350 20.81 13.78 23.96
C LYS A 350 22.20 13.61 23.35
N ASP A 351 23.14 13.04 24.10
CA ASP A 351 24.51 12.81 23.65
C ASP A 351 24.57 11.76 22.54
N LEU A 352 23.82 10.66 22.70
CA LEU A 352 23.68 9.63 21.67
C LEU A 352 23.04 10.19 20.40
N LYS A 353 22.02 11.05 20.52
CA LYS A 353 21.40 11.73 19.37
C LYS A 353 22.39 12.63 18.63
N LYS A 354 23.27 13.33 19.36
CA LYS A 354 24.33 14.16 18.78
C LYS A 354 25.33 13.29 18.01
N SER A 355 25.75 12.17 18.60
CA SER A 355 26.66 11.21 17.97
C SER A 355 26.04 10.58 16.71
N LEU A 356 24.79 10.11 16.79
CA LEU A 356 24.04 9.59 15.63
C LEU A 356 23.98 10.59 14.47
N ARG A 357 23.81 11.89 14.76
CA ARG A 357 23.79 12.94 13.74
C ARG A 357 25.15 13.08 13.05
N GLN A 358 26.25 12.95 13.79
CA GLN A 358 27.60 13.03 13.23
C GLN A 358 27.86 11.85 12.30
N ASP A 359 27.56 10.62 12.74
CA ASP A 359 27.72 9.42 11.93
C ASP A 359 26.81 9.45 10.69
N TRP A 360 25.58 9.94 10.83
CA TRP A 360 24.68 10.07 9.70
C TRP A 360 25.21 11.05 8.64
N ASN A 361 25.83 12.15 9.06
CA ASN A 361 26.45 13.10 8.14
C ASN A 361 27.64 12.45 7.40
N ARG A 362 28.47 11.68 8.11
CA ARG A 362 29.58 10.90 7.51
C ARG A 362 29.07 9.88 6.52
N TRP A 363 28.07 9.09 6.92
CA TRP A 363 27.38 8.12 6.05
C TRP A 363 26.83 8.79 4.79
N SER A 364 26.13 9.91 4.93
CA SER A 364 25.54 10.65 3.80
C SER A 364 26.59 11.26 2.87
N HIS A 365 27.77 11.61 3.39
CA HIS A 365 28.88 12.09 2.58
C HIS A 365 29.52 10.94 1.81
N LEU A 366 29.88 9.85 2.50
CA LEU A 366 30.46 8.65 1.89
C LEU A 366 29.54 8.06 0.81
N SER A 367 28.24 7.94 1.10
CA SER A 367 27.24 7.44 0.15
C SER A 367 27.23 8.28 -1.14
N ARG A 368 27.31 9.61 -1.03
CA ARG A 368 27.35 10.50 -2.21
C ARG A 368 28.62 10.29 -3.03
N MET A 369 29.77 10.14 -2.37
CA MET A 369 31.04 9.89 -3.06
C MET A 369 31.01 8.59 -3.85
N ILE A 370 30.44 7.53 -3.27
CA ILE A 370 30.32 6.21 -3.93
C ILE A 370 29.37 6.29 -5.12
N LEU A 371 28.17 6.86 -4.93
CA LEU A 371 27.14 6.90 -5.96
C LEU A 371 27.48 7.82 -7.15
N GLN A 372 28.38 8.79 -6.96
CA GLN A 372 28.83 9.71 -8.01
C GLN A 372 30.03 9.18 -8.82
N GLN A 373 30.59 8.03 -8.46
CA GLN A 373 31.75 7.50 -9.20
C GLN A 373 31.35 7.00 -10.59
N PRO A 374 32.19 7.27 -11.61
CA PRO A 374 32.04 6.63 -12.91
C PRO A 374 32.23 5.13 -12.74
N ARG A 375 31.23 4.35 -13.17
CA ARG A 375 31.28 2.89 -13.19
C ARG A 375 32.32 2.46 -14.20
N THR A 376 33.20 1.52 -13.83
CA THR A 376 34.13 0.93 -14.80
C THR A 376 33.31 0.17 -15.85
N ALA A 377 33.57 0.45 -17.14
CA ALA A 377 32.88 -0.15 -18.28
C ALA A 377 33.06 -1.67 -18.33
#